data_AF-A0A7S0ML11-F1
#
_entry.id   AF-A0A7S0ML11-F1
#
_cell.length_a   1.000
_cell.length_b   1.000
_cell.length_c   1.000
_cell.angle_alpha   90.00
_cell.angle_beta   90.00
_cell.angle_gamma   90.00
#
_symmetry.space_group_name_H-M   'P 1'
#
loop_
_entity.id
_entity.type
_entity.pdbx_description
1 polymer ?
#
loop_
_entity_poly.entity_id
_entity_poly.type
_entity_poly.pdbx_seq_one_letter_code
_entity_poly.pdbx_strand_id
1 'polypeptide(L)'
;MRTMADSICLKRKLKLLPANCINEGGPNSVGDGHVPSKILKDLVFAITGNFGKDRDSVFTMIKELGAGDISPTVHKRVDFLLADDDAVSSETKHIRKAVKYGVQVVSLKYLEECKDKNMRVDPAPYLYHVTLSRRKEDPAD
;
A
#
# COMPACT_ATOMS: atom_id res chain seq x y z
N MET A 1 -57.24 16.03 11.18
CA MET A 1 -56.69 15.32 10.00
C MET A 1 -55.21 15.01 10.27
N ARG A 2 -54.88 13.71 10.27
CA ARG A 2 -53.56 13.05 10.18
C ARG A 2 -52.42 13.57 11.06
N THR A 3 -52.32 12.95 12.23
CA THR A 3 -51.09 12.64 12.96
C THR A 3 -50.28 11.56 12.24
N MET A 4 -48.94 11.62 12.37
CA MET A 4 -48.02 10.54 12.78
C MET A 4 -46.62 10.79 12.18
N ALA A 5 -45.67 11.00 13.09
CA ALA A 5 -44.25 11.11 12.83
C ALA A 5 -43.62 9.72 12.99
N ASP A 6 -43.07 9.15 11.92
CA ASP A 6 -42.30 7.90 11.97
C ASP A 6 -40.80 8.22 12.02
N SER A 7 -40.33 8.34 13.25
CA SER A 7 -38.92 8.43 13.61
C SER A 7 -38.31 7.03 13.64
N ILE A 8 -37.82 6.52 12.51
CA ILE A 8 -37.15 5.21 12.45
C ILE A 8 -35.70 5.37 12.94
N CYS A 9 -35.52 5.17 14.24
CA CYS A 9 -34.23 5.10 14.91
C CYS A 9 -33.57 3.74 14.64
N LEU A 10 -32.72 3.65 13.61
CA LEU A 10 -31.89 2.46 13.37
C LEU A 10 -30.81 2.35 14.47
N LYS A 11 -31.16 1.67 15.57
CA LYS A 11 -30.20 1.16 16.55
C LYS A 11 -29.40 0.02 15.91
N ARG A 12 -28.31 0.35 15.20
CA ARG A 12 -27.31 -0.63 14.77
C ARG A 12 -26.64 -1.22 16.01
N LYS A 13 -27.06 -2.44 16.32
CA LYS A 13 -26.54 -3.33 17.36
C LYS A 13 -25.09 -3.68 16.99
N LEU A 14 -24.13 -2.91 17.52
CA LEU A 14 -22.72 -3.26 17.52
C LEU A 14 -22.56 -4.55 18.34
N LYS A 15 -22.43 -5.69 17.65
CA LYS A 15 -21.91 -6.91 18.25
C LYS A 15 -20.44 -6.66 18.55
N LEU A 16 -20.13 -6.43 19.82
CA LEU A 16 -18.79 -6.58 20.37
C LEU A 16 -18.32 -8.00 20.03
N LEU A 17 -17.36 -8.09 19.10
CA LEU A 17 -16.60 -9.32 18.91
C LEU A 17 -15.69 -9.49 20.13
N PRO A 18 -15.59 -10.71 20.69
CA PRO A 18 -14.65 -10.97 21.76
C PRO A 18 -13.22 -10.76 21.26
N ALA A 19 -12.46 -9.94 21.99
CA ALA A 19 -11.02 -9.83 21.85
C ALA A 19 -10.42 -11.20 22.15
N ASN A 20 -10.10 -11.95 21.10
CA ASN A 20 -9.38 -13.20 21.21
C ASN A 20 -8.08 -13.07 20.43
N CYS A 21 -7.05 -13.72 20.96
CA CYS A 21 -5.73 -13.92 20.37
C CYS A 21 -4.70 -12.81 20.62
N ILE A 22 -4.27 -12.67 21.89
CA ILE A 22 -2.86 -12.38 22.17
C ILE A 22 -2.13 -13.72 22.05
N ASN A 23 -1.61 -14.03 20.87
CA ASN A 23 -0.53 -15.00 20.74
C ASN A 23 0.76 -14.19 20.75
N GLU A 24 1.41 -14.12 21.91
CA GLU A 24 2.82 -13.74 22.05
C GLU A 24 3.65 -14.87 21.43
N GLY A 25 3.65 -14.93 20.09
CA GLY A 25 4.53 -15.80 19.32
C GLY A 25 5.94 -15.22 19.40
N GLY A 26 6.78 -15.85 20.21
CA GLY A 26 8.14 -15.41 20.48
C GLY A 26 8.99 -15.22 19.21
N PRO A 27 9.86 -14.20 19.16
CA PRO A 27 10.84 -14.10 18.10
C PRO A 27 12.00 -15.06 18.40
N ASN A 28 12.50 -15.70 17.34
CA ASN A 28 13.75 -16.46 17.22
C ASN A 28 13.56 -17.91 16.76
N SER A 29 12.71 -18.11 15.74
CA SER A 29 12.93 -19.21 14.80
C SER A 29 14.03 -18.77 13.84
N VAL A 30 15.27 -19.14 14.12
CA VAL A 30 16.36 -19.16 13.13
C VAL A 30 16.04 -20.31 12.18
N GLY A 31 15.07 -20.09 11.30
CA GLY A 31 14.44 -21.13 10.48
C GLY A 31 15.05 -21.20 9.09
N ASP A 32 15.50 -22.41 8.76
CA ASP A 32 16.06 -22.88 7.51
C ASP A 32 15.43 -22.30 6.24
N GLY A 33 16.26 -21.62 5.45
CA GLY A 33 16.25 -21.54 3.98
C GLY A 33 14.93 -21.74 3.23
N HIS A 34 13.83 -21.11 3.63
CA HIS A 34 12.63 -21.07 2.81
C HIS A 34 12.97 -20.22 1.58
N VAL A 35 13.13 -20.88 0.43
CA VAL A 35 13.46 -20.20 -0.83
C VAL A 35 12.30 -19.23 -1.09
N PRO A 36 12.54 -17.91 -1.07
CA PRO A 36 11.47 -16.94 -1.21
C PRO A 36 10.78 -17.20 -2.54
N SER A 37 9.47 -17.42 -2.47
CA SER A 37 8.62 -17.51 -3.65
C SER A 37 8.89 -16.25 -4.47
N LYS A 38 9.56 -16.41 -5.63
CA LYS A 38 9.99 -15.30 -6.50
C LYS A 38 8.79 -14.74 -7.27
N ILE A 39 7.76 -14.33 -6.53
CA ILE A 39 6.48 -13.87 -7.03
C ILE A 39 6.65 -12.51 -7.70
N LEU A 40 7.49 -11.66 -7.08
CA LEU A 40 7.76 -10.30 -7.54
C LEU A 40 9.10 -10.19 -8.28
N LYS A 41 9.57 -11.29 -8.90
CA LYS A 41 10.85 -11.32 -9.61
C LYS A 41 10.92 -10.21 -10.67
N ASP A 42 12.09 -9.59 -10.76
CA ASP A 42 12.42 -8.55 -11.75
C ASP A 42 11.64 -7.24 -11.62
N LEU A 43 10.80 -7.08 -10.59
CA LEU A 43 10.13 -5.82 -10.28
C LEU A 43 11.00 -4.93 -9.40
N VAL A 44 11.00 -3.63 -9.70
CA VAL A 44 11.69 -2.60 -8.94
C VAL A 44 10.67 -1.78 -8.15
N PHE A 45 10.86 -1.76 -6.83
CA PHE A 45 10.00 -1.00 -5.93
C PHE A 45 10.68 0.28 -5.47
N ALA A 46 9.90 1.34 -5.29
CA ALA A 46 10.30 2.50 -4.50
C ALA A 46 9.32 2.68 -3.34
N ILE A 47 9.78 3.31 -2.26
CA ILE A 47 9.00 3.48 -1.02
C ILE A 47 8.95 4.98 -0.68
N THR A 48 7.76 5.52 -0.47
CA THR A 48 7.55 6.92 -0.06
C THR A 48 6.47 7.08 1.00
N GLY A 49 6.70 7.97 1.96
CA GLY A 49 5.79 8.18 3.08
C GLY A 49 6.49 8.03 4.42
N ASN A 50 5.71 8.21 5.48
CA ASN A 50 6.19 8.06 6.84
C ASN A 50 5.65 6.74 7.41
N PHE A 51 6.22 5.65 6.92
CA PHE A 51 5.97 4.31 7.44
C PHE A 51 6.53 4.12 8.87
N GLY A 52 7.03 5.17 9.53
CA GLY A 52 7.53 5.11 10.91
C GLY A 52 8.51 3.95 11.15
N LYS A 53 8.17 3.08 12.11
CA LYS A 53 8.94 1.87 12.46
C LYS A 53 8.72 0.71 11.48
N ASP A 54 7.73 0.79 10.61
CA ASP A 54 7.32 -0.30 9.73
C ASP A 54 8.12 -0.32 8.43
N ARG A 55 8.94 0.71 8.16
CA ARG A 55 9.74 0.77 6.93
C ARG A 55 10.62 -0.46 6.75
N ASP A 56 11.33 -0.88 7.80
CA ASP A 56 12.20 -2.07 7.77
C ASP A 56 11.39 -3.37 7.60
N SER A 57 10.20 -3.44 8.18
CA SER A 57 9.25 -4.53 7.97
C SER A 57 8.79 -4.60 6.51
N VAL A 58 8.50 -3.46 5.89
CA VAL A 58 8.14 -3.38 4.46
C VAL A 58 9.31 -3.83 3.58
N PHE A 59 10.54 -3.40 3.88
CA PHE A 59 11.73 -3.88 3.18
C PHE A 59 11.89 -5.40 3.29
N THR A 60 11.64 -5.95 4.48
CA THR A 60 11.70 -7.39 4.73
C THR A 60 10.61 -8.12 3.92
N MET A 61 9.37 -7.62 3.92
CA MET A 61 8.27 -8.20 3.13
C MET A 61 8.56 -8.21 1.62
N ILE A 62 9.09 -7.11 1.08
CA ILE A 62 9.44 -7.03 -0.36
C ILE A 62 10.55 -8.04 -0.71
N LYS A 63 11.52 -8.22 0.19
CA LYS A 63 12.59 -9.23 0.02
C LYS A 63 12.08 -10.66 0.16
N GLU A 64 11.19 -10.93 1.11
CA GLU A 64 10.53 -12.23 1.30
C GLU A 64 9.72 -12.64 0.07
N LEU A 65 9.07 -11.68 -0.61
CA LEU A 65 8.32 -11.90 -1.85
C LEU A 65 9.22 -12.03 -3.10
N GLY A 66 10.54 -11.94 -2.94
CA GLY A 66 11.53 -12.12 -3.99
C GLY A 66 11.56 -11.00 -5.03
N ALA A 67 11.33 -9.74 -4.60
CA ALA A 67 11.47 -8.60 -5.50
C ALA A 67 12.90 -8.43 -6.04
N GLY A 68 13.02 -7.85 -7.22
CA GLY A 68 14.31 -7.69 -7.90
C GLY A 68 15.20 -6.64 -7.23
N ASP A 69 14.66 -5.43 -7.02
CA ASP A 69 15.42 -4.32 -6.43
C ASP A 69 14.49 -3.35 -5.69
N ILE A 70 15.05 -2.64 -4.71
CA ILE A 70 14.35 -1.60 -3.96
C ILE A 70 15.14 -0.30 -4.07
N SER A 71 14.60 0.63 -4.84
CA SER A 71 15.24 1.91 -5.07
C SER A 71 14.75 2.98 -4.09
N PRO A 72 15.67 3.75 -3.48
CA PRO A 72 15.27 4.88 -2.64
C PRO A 72 14.70 6.05 -3.44
N THR A 73 14.91 6.08 -4.76
CA THR A 73 14.51 7.20 -5.63
C THR A 73 13.63 6.72 -6.78
N VAL A 74 12.57 7.48 -7.05
CA VAL A 74 11.67 7.22 -8.18
C VAL A 74 12.36 7.57 -9.51
N HIS A 75 12.47 6.57 -10.39
CA HIS A 75 13.06 6.66 -11.71
C HIS A 75 12.24 5.83 -12.73
N LYS A 76 12.54 5.94 -14.03
CA LYS A 76 11.75 5.31 -15.11
C LYS A 76 11.71 3.77 -15.09
N ARG A 77 12.63 3.13 -14.38
CA ARG A 77 12.67 1.65 -14.25
C ARG A 77 11.90 1.15 -13.03
N VAL A 78 11.38 2.04 -12.19
CA VAL A 78 10.54 1.65 -11.05
C VAL A 78 9.19 1.23 -11.60
N ASP A 79 8.77 0.00 -11.29
CA ASP A 79 7.46 -0.50 -11.70
C ASP A 79 6.37 0.00 -10.74
N PHE A 80 6.67 -0.03 -9.43
CA PHE A 80 5.72 0.28 -8.37
C PHE A 80 6.31 1.23 -7.33
N LEU A 81 5.53 2.24 -6.96
CA LEU A 81 5.80 3.13 -5.83
C LEU A 81 4.83 2.80 -4.69
N LEU A 82 5.35 2.29 -3.58
CA LEU A 82 4.60 2.11 -2.34
C LEU A 82 4.43 3.44 -1.64
N ALA A 83 3.19 3.81 -1.34
CA ALA A 83 2.85 5.06 -0.70
C ALA A 83 1.81 4.90 0.42
N ASP A 84 1.98 5.70 1.47
CA ASP A 84 0.95 5.92 2.49
C ASP A 84 -0.09 6.94 2.01
N ASP A 85 -1.30 6.85 2.58
CA ASP A 85 -2.39 7.80 2.36
C ASP A 85 -1.95 9.26 2.59
N ASP A 86 -1.12 9.50 3.62
CA ASP A 86 -0.57 10.81 3.95
C ASP A 86 0.37 11.32 2.86
N ALA A 87 1.18 10.44 2.27
CA ALA A 87 2.14 10.78 1.23
C ALA A 87 1.45 11.12 -0.09
N VAL A 88 0.35 10.43 -0.38
CA VAL A 88 -0.53 10.69 -1.52
C VAL A 88 -1.25 12.02 -1.32
N SER A 89 -1.86 12.23 -0.15
CA SER A 89 -2.60 13.45 0.18
C SER A 89 -1.70 14.70 0.17
N SER A 90 -0.45 14.56 0.63
CA SER A 90 0.53 15.66 0.62
C SER A 90 1.17 15.90 -0.75
N GLU A 91 0.87 15.07 -1.76
CA GLU A 91 1.47 15.11 -3.09
C GLU A 91 3.01 15.24 -3.06
N THR A 92 3.68 14.33 -2.35
CA THR A 92 5.13 14.43 -2.19
C THR A 92 5.88 14.45 -3.53
N LYS A 93 7.14 14.93 -3.52
CA LYS A 93 7.99 14.97 -4.72
C LYS A 93 8.09 13.61 -5.43
N HIS A 94 8.03 12.50 -4.68
CA HIS A 94 8.06 11.14 -5.22
C HIS A 94 6.77 10.80 -5.97
N ILE A 95 5.60 11.15 -5.41
CA ILE A 95 4.30 10.96 -6.06
C ILE A 95 4.23 11.73 -7.37
N ARG A 96 4.64 13.01 -7.36
CA ARG A 96 4.68 13.84 -8.58
C ARG A 96 5.59 13.25 -9.65
N LYS A 97 6.76 12.73 -9.26
CA LYS A 97 7.68 12.04 -10.18
C LYS A 97 7.11 10.73 -10.70
N ALA A 98 6.45 9.94 -9.86
CA ALA A 98 5.82 8.68 -10.26
C ALA A 98 4.77 8.92 -11.33
N VAL A 99 3.88 9.89 -11.12
CA VAL A 99 2.87 10.23 -12.13
C VAL A 99 3.53 10.74 -13.42
N LYS A 100 4.57 11.58 -13.33
CA LYS A 100 5.32 12.04 -14.51
C LYS A 100 5.94 10.89 -15.30
N TYR A 101 6.39 9.83 -14.64
CA TYR A 101 7.00 8.66 -15.28
C TYR A 101 6.00 7.55 -15.60
N GLY A 102 4.71 7.69 -15.24
CA GLY A 102 3.71 6.64 -15.39
C GLY A 102 3.91 5.45 -14.45
N VAL A 103 4.61 5.64 -13.33
CA VAL A 103 4.82 4.61 -12.31
C VAL A 103 3.53 4.43 -11.51
N GLN A 104 3.16 3.18 -11.30
CA GLN A 104 1.97 2.82 -10.53
C GLN A 104 2.19 3.08 -9.04
N VAL A 105 1.33 3.89 -8.43
CA VAL A 105 1.38 4.17 -7.00
C VAL A 105 0.41 3.22 -6.29
N VAL A 106 0.95 2.32 -5.46
CA VAL A 106 0.20 1.25 -4.78
C VAL A 106 0.24 1.41 -3.26
N SER A 107 -0.81 0.96 -2.59
CA SER A 107 -0.88 0.87 -1.13
C SER A 107 -0.11 -0.34 -0.58
N LEU A 108 0.27 -0.29 0.71
CA LEU A 108 0.90 -1.40 1.41
C LEU A 108 0.08 -2.69 1.38
N LYS A 109 -1.25 -2.57 1.35
CA LYS A 109 -2.21 -3.69 1.26
C LYS A 109 -1.93 -4.63 0.09
N TYR A 110 -1.37 -4.12 -1.00
CA TYR A 110 -0.98 -4.94 -2.14
C TYR A 110 0.08 -5.99 -1.76
N LEU A 111 1.08 -5.60 -0.97
CA LEU A 111 2.12 -6.52 -0.52
C LEU A 111 1.59 -7.53 0.51
N GLU A 112 0.73 -7.07 1.42
CA GLU A 112 0.06 -7.94 2.40
C GLU A 112 -0.73 -9.03 1.68
N GLU A 113 -1.51 -8.69 0.67
CA GLU A 113 -2.27 -9.68 -0.10
C GLU A 113 -1.37 -10.60 -0.94
N CYS A 114 -0.27 -10.09 -1.50
CA CYS A 114 0.71 -10.93 -2.19
C CYS A 114 1.36 -11.94 -1.23
N LYS A 115 1.60 -11.52 0.03
CA LYS A 115 2.14 -12.38 1.10
C LYS A 115 1.13 -13.42 1.55
N ASP A 116 -0.12 -13.03 1.77
CA ASP A 116 -1.18 -13.94 2.22
C ASP A 116 -1.51 -15.01 1.17
N LYS A 117 -1.62 -14.60 -0.10
CA LYS A 117 -1.95 -15.52 -1.20
C LYS A 117 -0.73 -16.24 -1.77
N ASN A 118 0.48 -15.83 -1.39
CA ASN A 118 1.74 -16.31 -1.96
C ASN A 118 1.74 -16.32 -3.51
N MET A 119 1.09 -15.32 -4.12
CA MET A 119 0.98 -15.18 -5.57
C MET A 119 0.89 -13.72 -5.97
N ARG A 120 1.17 -13.44 -7.25
CA ARG A 120 1.10 -12.07 -7.77
C ARG A 120 -0.37 -11.69 -7.94
N VAL A 121 -0.83 -10.76 -7.10
CA VAL A 121 -2.17 -10.21 -7.16
C VAL A 121 -2.21 -9.10 -8.21
N ASP A 122 -3.41 -8.78 -8.72
CA ASP A 122 -3.61 -7.61 -9.56
C ASP A 122 -3.40 -6.32 -8.73
N PRO A 123 -2.52 -5.39 -9.15
CA PRO A 123 -2.31 -4.14 -8.43
C PRO A 123 -3.49 -3.16 -8.57
N ALA A 124 -4.33 -3.27 -9.60
CA ALA A 124 -5.38 -2.31 -9.92
C ALA A 124 -6.28 -1.88 -8.74
N PRO A 125 -6.81 -2.78 -7.88
CA PRO A 125 -7.65 -2.40 -6.74
C PRO A 125 -6.89 -1.69 -5.61
N TYR A 126 -5.56 -1.70 -5.60
CA TYR A 126 -4.72 -1.02 -4.59
C TYR A 126 -4.05 0.24 -5.13
N LEU A 127 -4.36 0.65 -6.37
CA LEU A 127 -3.81 1.85 -6.96
C LEU A 127 -4.44 3.09 -6.34
N TYR A 128 -3.59 4.06 -6.02
CA TYR A 128 -4.06 5.40 -5.68
C TYR A 128 -4.40 6.18 -6.94
N HIS A 129 -5.63 6.69 -6.98
CA HIS A 129 -6.03 7.67 -7.99
C HIS A 129 -5.42 9.03 -7.67
N VAL A 130 -4.20 9.26 -8.18
CA VAL A 130 -3.55 10.57 -8.07
C VAL A 130 -4.08 11.47 -9.17
N THR A 131 -5.04 12.32 -8.84
CA THR A 131 -5.50 13.38 -9.75
C THR A 131 -4.52 14.54 -9.62
N LEU A 132 -3.50 14.59 -10.49
CA LEU A 132 -2.67 15.79 -10.55
C LEU A 132 -3.57 16.93 -11.05
N SER A 133 -3.85 17.86 -10.14
CA SER A 133 -4.38 19.17 -10.52
C SER A 133 -3.36 19.78 -11.46
N ARG A 134 -3.61 19.71 -12.78
CA ARG A 134 -2.75 20.34 -13.79
C ARG A 134 -2.63 21.80 -13.40
N ARG A 135 -1.52 22.18 -12.77
CA ARG A 135 -1.11 23.57 -12.76
C ARG A 135 -1.01 23.91 -14.23
N LYS A 136 -1.84 24.86 -14.68
CA LYS A 136 -1.93 25.30 -16.07
C LYS A 136 -0.50 25.35 -16.61
N GLU A 137 -0.21 24.49 -17.57
CA GLU A 137 1.06 24.59 -18.28
C GLU A 137 1.00 25.95 -18.94
N ASP A 138 1.74 26.92 -18.39
CA ASP A 138 1.92 28.20 -19.05
C ASP A 138 2.53 27.87 -20.42
N PRO A 139 1.84 28.20 -21.53
CA PRO A 139 2.36 27.89 -22.85
C PRO A 139 3.73 28.56 -22.97
N ALA A 140 4.74 27.78 -23.34
CA ALA A 140 6.04 28.34 -23.67
C ALA A 140 5.85 29.22 -24.92
N ASP A 141 5.94 30.54 -24.74
CA ASP A 141 5.99 31.55 -25.80
C ASP A 141 7.19 31.35 -26.74
#